data_AF-A0A1S8BMX1-F1
#
_entry.id   AF-A0A1S8BMX1-F1
#
_cell.length_a   1.000
_cell.length_b   1.000
_cell.length_c   1.000
_cell.angle_alpha   90.00
_cell.angle_beta   90.00
_cell.angle_gamma   90.00
#
_symmetry.space_group_name_H-M   'P 1'
#
loop_
_entity.id
_entity.type
_entity.pdbx_description
1 polymer ?
#
loop_
_entity_poly.entity_id
_entity_poly.type
_entity_poly.pdbx_seq_one_letter_code
_entity_poly.pdbx_strand_id
1 'polypeptide(L)'
;MASMYRAITAHPNPRSIPNIEFILDLHDNSQPGPEGKIRFTWARHKDNPFMWVIPDFDGWTYPDDAVGSYVQFRNEVAEIEKPFHEKIPQLAWRGSLGVNHGLRQNLMDASEGKEWSDVKAIDWRTRSNVLAMKDFCNYQYVAHTEGNTWSGRLRYLQNCESVPVIHDLDWVAHYYPLLQADGPYQNYVKVNRDFSDLNEKMEHLIANPNEVKRIAAQSAQTFRDRYLTPAAEACYWRRMFAKYASVQDFQPYLYDEELGPDGEVVHRLRRGQTFERFAFRGKDGSEHGIFEEPKNECKNESSVASPTPVMTPVTPITPVATPVELIETPIETPLDGPVPTPAVSDEVRTAENAETQAPAASSAPLEGNQDDFWGQ
;
A
#
# COMPACT_ATOMS: atom_id res chain seq x y z
N MET A 1 2.14 -7.77 4.42
CA MET A 1 3.17 -7.88 5.49
C MET A 1 4.60 -8.12 4.98
N ALA A 2 4.83 -8.56 3.74
CA ALA A 2 6.19 -8.80 3.23
C ALA A 2 7.08 -7.54 3.18
N SER A 3 6.53 -6.36 2.83
CA SER A 3 7.23 -5.07 2.89
C SER A 3 7.74 -4.74 4.30
N MET A 4 6.89 -4.94 5.32
CA MET A 4 7.28 -4.82 6.73
C MET A 4 8.39 -5.79 7.11
N TYR A 5 8.31 -7.07 6.70
CA TYR A 5 9.37 -8.05 6.98
C TYR A 5 10.72 -7.66 6.32
N ARG A 6 10.70 -7.17 5.08
CA ARG A 6 11.89 -6.59 4.41
C ARG A 6 12.44 -5.42 5.22
N ALA A 7 11.59 -4.51 5.71
CA ALA A 7 12.02 -3.36 6.48
C ALA A 7 12.75 -3.77 7.77
N ILE A 8 12.29 -4.83 8.46
CA ILE A 8 12.91 -5.33 9.70
C ILE A 8 14.22 -6.06 9.40
N THR A 9 14.19 -7.04 8.50
CA THR A 9 15.32 -7.94 8.24
C THR A 9 16.49 -7.29 7.51
N ALA A 10 16.22 -6.28 6.68
CA ALA A 10 17.28 -5.50 6.02
C ALA A 10 17.88 -4.41 6.94
N HIS A 11 17.51 -4.33 8.22
CA HIS A 11 18.15 -3.43 9.16
C HIS A 11 19.46 -4.05 9.67
N PRO A 12 20.60 -3.34 9.71
CA PRO A 12 21.88 -3.93 10.15
C PRO A 12 21.83 -4.51 11.58
N ASN A 13 21.02 -3.91 12.44
CA ASN A 13 20.74 -4.41 13.78
C ASN A 13 19.22 -4.49 13.99
N PRO A 14 18.51 -5.56 13.59
CA PRO A 14 17.06 -5.61 13.71
C PRO A 14 16.56 -5.48 15.16
N ARG A 15 17.40 -5.82 16.15
CA ARG A 15 17.09 -5.71 17.58
C ARG A 15 17.05 -4.27 18.09
N SER A 16 17.55 -3.29 17.34
CA SER A 16 17.41 -1.87 17.70
C SER A 16 16.06 -1.28 17.30
N ILE A 17 15.24 -2.00 16.53
CA ILE A 17 13.87 -1.60 16.24
C ILE A 17 13.03 -1.90 17.49
N PRO A 18 12.27 -0.93 18.02
CA PRO A 18 11.51 -1.14 19.25
C PRO A 18 10.38 -2.16 19.04
N ASN A 19 10.08 -2.90 20.10
CA ASN A 19 8.95 -3.81 20.13
C ASN A 19 7.65 -3.00 20.06
N ILE A 20 6.72 -3.43 19.21
CA ILE A 20 5.38 -2.88 19.12
C ILE A 20 4.35 -3.99 19.06
N GLU A 21 3.15 -3.73 19.57
CA GLU A 21 2.00 -4.62 19.43
C GLU A 21 0.80 -3.81 18.90
N PHE A 22 0.18 -4.32 17.85
CA PHE A 22 -0.82 -3.59 17.08
C PHE A 22 -1.88 -4.53 16.51
N ILE A 23 -3.04 -3.95 16.18
CA ILE A 23 -4.13 -4.62 15.46
C ILE A 23 -4.06 -4.16 14.01
N LEU A 24 -3.85 -5.10 13.07
CA LEU A 24 -3.85 -4.83 11.63
C LEU A 24 -5.21 -5.18 11.05
N ASP A 25 -5.92 -4.19 10.51
CA ASP A 25 -7.13 -4.38 9.73
C ASP A 25 -6.77 -4.54 8.25
N LEU A 26 -7.15 -5.68 7.66
CA LEU A 26 -6.85 -6.00 6.27
C LEU A 26 -7.97 -5.59 5.31
N HIS A 27 -9.11 -5.13 5.81
CA HIS A 27 -10.25 -4.75 4.98
C HIS A 27 -9.96 -3.45 4.22
N ASP A 28 -10.39 -3.41 2.96
CA ASP A 28 -10.35 -2.21 2.13
C ASP A 28 -11.13 -1.07 2.80
N ASN A 29 -12.39 -1.28 3.14
CA ASN A 29 -13.20 -0.32 3.90
C ASN A 29 -13.16 -0.61 5.41
N SER A 30 -12.01 -0.32 6.03
CA SER A 30 -11.85 -0.42 7.47
C SER A 30 -12.87 0.46 8.20
N GLN A 31 -13.66 -0.13 9.10
CA GLN A 31 -14.62 0.58 9.93
C GLN A 31 -13.95 1.14 11.20
N PRO A 32 -14.45 2.26 11.78
CA PRO A 32 -13.98 2.74 13.07
C PRO A 32 -13.93 1.59 14.09
N GLY A 33 -12.78 1.41 14.72
CA GLY A 33 -12.64 0.45 15.81
C GLY A 33 -13.47 0.86 17.03
N PRO A 34 -13.57 -0.01 18.05
CA PRO A 34 -14.08 0.39 19.35
C PRO A 34 -13.33 1.63 19.85
N GLU A 35 -14.03 2.53 20.55
CA GLU A 35 -13.42 3.71 21.15
C GLU A 35 -12.19 3.33 21.98
N GLY A 36 -11.10 4.09 21.83
CA GLY A 36 -9.82 3.83 22.49
C GLY A 36 -8.98 2.70 21.87
N LYS A 37 -9.39 2.07 20.76
CA LYS A 37 -8.60 1.04 20.08
C LYS A 37 -8.15 1.50 18.69
N ILE A 38 -6.87 1.85 18.59
CA ILE A 38 -6.23 2.19 17.31
C ILE A 38 -6.01 0.93 16.47
N ARG A 39 -6.37 1.01 15.19
CA ARG A 39 -6.09 -0.03 14.18
C ARG A 39 -5.11 0.50 13.15
N PHE A 40 -4.21 -0.36 12.71
CA PHE A 40 -3.40 -0.12 11.53
C PHE A 40 -4.25 -0.45 10.30
N THR A 41 -4.36 0.50 9.38
CA THR A 41 -5.18 0.39 8.18
C THR A 41 -4.38 0.89 6.97
N TRP A 42 -4.72 0.39 5.79
CA TRP A 42 -4.04 0.80 4.55
C TRP A 42 -4.35 2.24 4.14
N ALA A 43 -5.57 2.69 4.39
CA ALA A 43 -5.97 4.09 4.35
C ALA A 43 -7.07 4.36 5.39
N ARG A 44 -7.45 5.63 5.49
CA ARG A 44 -8.59 6.07 6.29
C ARG A 44 -9.35 7.17 5.57
N HIS A 45 -10.64 7.30 5.85
CA HIS A 45 -11.38 8.49 5.45
C HIS A 45 -10.79 9.71 6.17
N LYS A 46 -10.72 10.87 5.50
CA LYS A 46 -10.11 12.09 6.06
C LYS A 46 -10.75 12.50 7.39
N ASP A 47 -12.05 12.26 7.54
CA ASP A 47 -12.85 12.56 8.74
C ASP A 47 -12.71 11.54 9.88
N ASN A 48 -11.94 10.46 9.69
CA ASN A 48 -11.71 9.46 10.72
C ASN A 48 -10.26 9.52 11.24
N PRO A 49 -9.99 10.20 12.37
CA PRO A 49 -8.63 10.33 12.91
C PRO A 49 -8.17 9.11 13.74
N PHE A 50 -9.05 8.14 14.01
CA PHE A 50 -8.77 7.03 14.94
C PHE A 50 -8.13 5.81 14.28
N MET A 51 -7.71 5.95 13.02
CA MET A 51 -7.02 4.93 12.24
C MET A 51 -5.58 5.35 11.98
N TRP A 52 -4.64 4.46 12.26
CA TRP A 52 -3.25 4.68 11.97
C TRP A 52 -2.95 4.16 10.57
N VAL A 53 -2.73 5.08 9.63
CA VAL A 53 -2.44 4.72 8.24
C VAL A 53 -1.01 4.17 8.14
N ILE A 54 -0.87 3.00 7.51
CA ILE A 54 0.40 2.33 7.29
C ILE A 54 0.68 2.17 5.78
N PRO A 55 1.91 1.82 5.37
CA PRO A 55 2.17 1.44 4.00
C PRO A 55 1.31 0.26 3.56
N ASP A 56 0.71 0.37 2.37
CA ASP A 56 -0.12 -0.66 1.75
C ASP A 56 0.71 -1.82 1.18
N PHE A 57 0.01 -2.88 0.76
CA PHE A 57 0.64 -4.09 0.21
C PHE A 57 1.34 -3.85 -1.14
N ASP A 58 0.92 -2.81 -1.89
CA ASP A 58 1.40 -2.49 -3.24
C ASP A 58 2.88 -2.09 -3.31
N GLY A 59 3.47 -1.61 -2.21
CA GLY A 59 4.91 -1.38 -2.17
C GLY A 59 5.76 -2.66 -2.12
N TRP A 60 5.10 -3.82 -2.03
CA TRP A 60 5.69 -5.14 -2.24
C TRP A 60 5.21 -5.79 -3.55
N THR A 61 3.92 -6.10 -3.64
CA THR A 61 3.30 -6.76 -4.79
C THR A 61 1.81 -6.49 -4.80
N TYR A 62 1.25 -6.33 -6.00
CA TYR A 62 -0.19 -6.43 -6.16
C TYR A 62 -0.58 -7.93 -6.20
N PRO A 63 -1.73 -8.33 -5.63
CA PRO A 63 -2.15 -9.74 -5.61
C PRO A 63 -2.60 -10.28 -6.98
N ASP A 64 -2.94 -9.41 -7.93
CA ASP A 64 -3.32 -9.78 -9.30
C ASP A 64 -2.09 -9.85 -10.24
N ASP A 65 -2.15 -10.75 -11.22
CA ASP A 65 -1.06 -11.04 -12.16
C ASP A 65 -0.75 -9.87 -13.11
N ALA A 66 -1.67 -8.92 -13.24
CA ALA A 66 -1.57 -7.79 -14.16
C ALA A 66 -0.50 -6.74 -13.78
N VAL A 67 0.00 -6.74 -12.55
CA VAL A 67 1.00 -5.75 -12.07
C VAL A 67 2.24 -6.43 -11.48
N GLY A 68 2.06 -7.53 -10.75
CA GLY A 68 3.17 -8.27 -10.13
C GLY A 68 3.90 -7.49 -9.03
N SER A 69 5.20 -7.80 -8.87
CA SER A 69 6.02 -7.20 -7.81
C SER A 69 6.36 -5.74 -8.11
N TYR A 70 6.40 -4.91 -7.08
CA TYR A 70 6.67 -3.48 -7.22
C TYR A 70 8.07 -3.18 -7.78
N VAL A 71 9.06 -3.99 -7.41
CA VAL A 71 10.43 -3.85 -7.93
C VAL A 71 10.49 -4.19 -9.41
N GLN A 72 9.84 -5.29 -9.83
CA GLN A 72 9.75 -5.66 -11.22
C GLN A 72 9.06 -4.57 -12.04
N PHE A 73 7.90 -4.08 -11.59
CA PHE A 73 7.19 -2.98 -12.23
C PHE A 73 8.09 -1.76 -12.44
N ARG A 74 8.89 -1.36 -11.43
CA ARG A 74 9.80 -0.23 -11.56
C ARG A 74 10.91 -0.47 -12.59
N ASN A 75 11.43 -1.70 -12.69
CA ASN A 75 12.41 -2.05 -13.72
C ASN A 75 11.79 -1.98 -15.11
N GLU A 76 10.57 -2.51 -15.28
CA GLU A 76 9.84 -2.45 -16.55
C GLU A 76 9.52 -1.00 -16.95
N VAL A 77 9.14 -0.13 -16.00
CA VAL A 77 8.97 1.30 -16.27
C VAL A 77 10.27 1.92 -16.76
N ALA A 78 11.40 1.63 -16.11
CA ALA A 78 12.71 2.16 -16.54
C ALA A 78 13.11 1.73 -17.97
N GLU A 79 12.62 0.59 -18.46
CA GLU A 79 12.86 0.10 -19.81
C GLU A 79 11.98 0.76 -20.87
N ILE A 80 10.75 1.17 -20.51
CA ILE A 80 9.77 1.70 -21.47
C ILE A 80 9.57 3.22 -21.41
N GLU A 81 10.00 3.86 -20.32
CA GLU A 81 9.81 5.29 -20.09
C GLU A 81 10.42 6.11 -21.22
N LYS A 82 9.59 6.93 -21.87
CA LYS A 82 10.00 7.82 -22.95
C LYS A 82 10.19 9.24 -22.44
N PRO A 83 11.04 10.05 -23.11
CA PRO A 83 11.03 11.49 -22.88
C PRO A 83 9.62 12.08 -22.95
N PHE A 84 9.28 13.01 -22.05
CA PHE A 84 7.91 13.53 -21.89
C PHE A 84 7.24 13.97 -23.21
N HIS A 85 8.00 14.56 -24.13
CA HIS A 85 7.50 15.07 -25.40
C HIS A 85 7.18 13.99 -26.45
N GLU A 86 7.66 12.76 -26.24
CA GLU A 86 7.37 11.59 -27.10
C GLU A 86 6.17 10.77 -26.59
N LYS A 87 5.65 11.11 -25.41
CA LYS A 87 4.47 10.47 -24.82
C LYS A 87 3.19 10.88 -25.57
N ILE A 88 2.19 10.01 -25.52
CA ILE A 88 0.85 10.22 -26.10
C ILE A 88 0.20 11.42 -25.38
N PRO A 89 -0.21 12.48 -26.10
CA PRO A 89 -0.72 13.71 -25.50
C PRO A 89 -2.21 13.59 -25.09
N GLN A 90 -2.54 12.52 -24.36
CA GLN A 90 -3.89 12.21 -23.89
C GLN A 90 -3.89 11.87 -22.40
N LEU A 91 -5.04 12.06 -21.76
CA LEU A 91 -5.37 11.62 -20.41
C LEU A 91 -5.84 10.17 -20.46
N ALA A 92 -5.02 9.27 -19.93
CA ALA A 92 -5.35 7.86 -19.83
C ALA A 92 -6.00 7.50 -18.50
N TRP A 93 -7.05 6.68 -18.58
CA TRP A 93 -7.63 5.97 -17.44
C TRP A 93 -8.25 4.65 -17.88
N ARG A 94 -8.04 3.60 -17.08
CA ARG A 94 -8.75 2.31 -17.18
C ARG A 94 -9.19 1.84 -15.80
N GLY A 95 -10.49 1.61 -15.63
CA GLY A 95 -11.02 1.07 -14.38
C GLY A 95 -12.43 0.51 -14.50
N SER A 96 -12.84 -0.21 -13.46
CA SER A 96 -14.19 -0.73 -13.29
C SER A 96 -15.15 0.40 -12.88
N LEU A 97 -16.36 0.42 -13.44
CA LEU A 97 -17.45 1.29 -12.97
C LEU A 97 -18.28 0.63 -11.85
N GLY A 98 -17.95 -0.61 -11.47
CA GLY A 98 -18.66 -1.35 -10.42
C GLY A 98 -18.46 -0.79 -9.00
N VAL A 99 -17.48 0.10 -8.81
CA VAL A 99 -17.20 0.76 -7.53
C VAL A 99 -17.11 2.25 -7.68
N ASN A 100 -17.54 2.95 -6.63
CA ASN A 100 -17.60 4.41 -6.60
C ASN A 100 -18.21 4.96 -7.89
N HIS A 101 -19.35 4.37 -8.26
CA HIS A 101 -19.97 4.54 -9.57
C HIS A 101 -20.17 6.01 -9.91
N GLY A 102 -20.66 6.83 -8.98
CA GLY A 102 -20.85 8.26 -9.19
C GLY A 102 -19.55 8.97 -9.60
N LEU A 103 -18.47 8.77 -8.83
CA LEU A 103 -17.16 9.38 -9.12
C LEU A 103 -16.60 8.94 -10.48
N ARG A 104 -16.59 7.62 -10.74
CA ARG A 104 -15.97 7.08 -11.95
C ARG A 104 -16.81 7.32 -13.20
N GLN A 105 -18.13 7.33 -13.07
CA GLN A 105 -19.03 7.73 -14.16
C GLN A 105 -18.83 9.21 -14.50
N ASN A 106 -18.70 10.09 -13.51
CA ASN A 106 -18.45 11.51 -13.77
C ASN A 106 -17.14 11.75 -14.53
N LEU A 107 -16.07 10.98 -14.25
CA LEU A 107 -14.84 11.01 -15.05
C LEU A 107 -15.09 10.60 -16.50
N MET A 108 -15.87 9.54 -16.73
CA MET A 108 -16.21 9.08 -18.08
C MET A 108 -17.01 10.16 -18.84
N ASP A 109 -18.04 10.72 -18.21
CA ASP A 109 -18.92 11.73 -18.80
C ASP A 109 -18.15 13.02 -19.12
N ALA A 110 -17.30 13.49 -18.21
CA ALA A 110 -16.46 14.68 -18.41
C ALA A 110 -15.41 14.50 -19.53
N SER A 111 -15.09 13.26 -19.87
CA SER A 111 -14.06 12.90 -20.86
C SER A 111 -14.64 12.44 -22.20
N GLU A 112 -15.97 12.36 -22.34
CA GLU A 112 -16.62 11.86 -23.55
C GLU A 112 -16.44 12.82 -24.73
N GLY A 113 -16.04 12.27 -25.89
CA GLY A 113 -15.88 13.03 -27.13
C GLY A 113 -14.74 14.06 -27.13
N LYS A 114 -13.84 14.02 -26.15
CA LYS A 114 -12.69 14.93 -26.04
C LYS A 114 -11.46 14.35 -26.74
N GLU A 115 -10.81 15.14 -27.60
CA GLU A 115 -9.58 14.73 -28.30
C GLU A 115 -8.43 14.38 -27.36
N TRP A 116 -8.36 15.05 -26.21
CA TRP A 116 -7.37 14.77 -25.16
C TRP A 116 -7.69 13.52 -24.35
N SER A 117 -8.84 12.87 -24.54
CA SER A 117 -9.28 11.76 -23.70
C SER A 117 -8.89 10.40 -24.30
N ASP A 118 -8.21 9.59 -23.49
CA ASP A 118 -8.22 8.14 -23.61
C ASP A 118 -8.71 7.54 -22.29
N VAL A 119 -9.88 7.97 -21.84
CA VAL A 119 -10.55 7.48 -20.63
C VAL A 119 -11.56 6.40 -21.03
N LYS A 120 -11.36 5.17 -20.54
CA LYS A 120 -12.21 4.02 -20.90
C LYS A 120 -12.49 3.12 -19.71
N ALA A 121 -13.74 2.66 -19.57
CA ALA A 121 -14.09 1.61 -18.63
C ALA A 121 -13.55 0.25 -19.10
N ILE A 122 -13.14 -0.59 -18.15
CA ILE A 122 -12.76 -1.98 -18.40
C ILE A 122 -14.01 -2.85 -18.41
N ASP A 123 -14.16 -3.68 -19.45
CA ASP A 123 -15.08 -4.83 -19.41
C ASP A 123 -14.26 -6.09 -19.07
N TRP A 124 -14.43 -6.59 -17.85
CA TRP A 124 -13.72 -7.78 -17.37
C TRP A 124 -14.16 -9.07 -18.02
N ARG A 125 -15.42 -9.16 -18.49
CA ARG A 125 -15.94 -10.35 -19.17
C ARG A 125 -15.27 -10.53 -20.52
N THR A 126 -15.01 -9.44 -21.24
CA THR A 126 -14.35 -9.49 -22.56
C THR A 126 -12.87 -9.13 -22.51
N ARG A 127 -12.35 -8.73 -21.33
CA ARG A 127 -11.04 -8.09 -21.14
C ARG A 127 -10.80 -6.92 -22.10
N SER A 128 -11.85 -6.18 -22.46
CA SER A 128 -11.70 -5.03 -23.36
C SER A 128 -11.17 -3.81 -22.60
N ASN A 129 -10.43 -2.97 -23.31
CA ASN A 129 -9.78 -1.76 -22.79
C ASN A 129 -8.72 -1.99 -21.70
N VAL A 130 -8.39 -3.22 -21.32
CA VAL A 130 -7.32 -3.48 -20.35
C VAL A 130 -6.01 -2.88 -20.85
N LEU A 131 -5.35 -2.10 -20.00
CA LEU A 131 -4.03 -1.52 -20.23
C LEU A 131 -3.11 -1.99 -19.11
N ALA A 132 -1.94 -2.53 -19.45
CA ALA A 132 -0.98 -2.94 -18.43
C ALA A 132 -0.53 -1.71 -17.64
N MET A 133 -0.26 -1.89 -16.34
CA MET A 133 0.02 -0.76 -15.46
C MET A 133 1.23 0.07 -15.92
N LYS A 134 2.27 -0.59 -16.42
CA LYS A 134 3.46 0.07 -16.99
C LYS A 134 3.14 0.90 -18.24
N ASP A 135 2.16 0.47 -19.04
CA ASP A 135 1.88 1.10 -20.33
C ASP A 135 1.20 2.47 -20.19
N PHE A 136 0.65 2.78 -19.00
CA PHE A 136 0.23 4.15 -18.64
C PHE A 136 1.39 5.15 -18.72
N CYS A 137 2.63 4.71 -18.54
CA CYS A 137 3.80 5.57 -18.67
C CYS A 137 4.05 6.06 -20.11
N ASN A 138 3.34 5.53 -21.11
CA ASN A 138 3.36 6.09 -22.46
C ASN A 138 2.53 7.38 -22.61
N TYR A 139 1.71 7.76 -21.63
CA TYR A 139 0.81 8.91 -21.71
C TYR A 139 1.36 10.13 -20.98
N GLN A 140 1.09 11.33 -21.50
CA GLN A 140 1.46 12.58 -20.84
C GLN A 140 0.64 12.83 -19.57
N TYR A 141 -0.62 12.39 -19.55
CA TYR A 141 -1.52 12.61 -18.42
C TYR A 141 -2.14 11.29 -17.98
N VAL A 142 -2.25 11.10 -16.67
CA VAL A 142 -2.80 9.88 -16.06
C VAL A 142 -3.82 10.25 -14.99
N ALA A 143 -5.06 9.79 -15.17
CA ALA A 143 -6.12 10.09 -14.22
C ALA A 143 -6.10 9.09 -13.05
N HIS A 144 -6.30 9.60 -11.84
CA HIS A 144 -6.50 8.79 -10.65
C HIS A 144 -7.94 8.94 -10.14
N THR A 145 -8.54 7.82 -9.75
CA THR A 145 -9.83 7.77 -9.07
C THR A 145 -9.77 6.88 -7.84
N GLU A 146 -10.45 7.28 -6.79
CA GLU A 146 -10.82 6.41 -5.68
C GLU A 146 -11.68 5.23 -6.17
N GLY A 147 -11.64 4.14 -5.41
CA GLY A 147 -12.48 2.96 -5.61
C GLY A 147 -13.47 2.84 -4.48
N ASN A 148 -13.63 1.62 -3.95
CA ASN A 148 -14.32 1.39 -2.69
C ASN A 148 -13.79 2.31 -1.58
N THR A 149 -12.47 2.47 -1.52
CA THR A 149 -11.77 3.43 -0.66
C THR A 149 -10.65 4.17 -1.42
N TRP A 150 -9.40 4.13 -0.93
CA TRP A 150 -8.26 4.59 -1.72
C TRP A 150 -8.01 3.64 -2.90
N SER A 151 -7.23 4.07 -3.89
CA SER A 151 -6.78 3.15 -4.94
C SER A 151 -5.26 3.07 -4.99
N GLY A 152 -4.76 1.86 -4.85
CA GLY A 152 -3.36 1.49 -5.03
C GLY A 152 -2.72 1.97 -6.33
N ARG A 153 -3.54 2.15 -7.37
CA ARG A 153 -3.14 2.63 -8.71
C ARG A 153 -2.28 3.88 -8.66
N LEU A 154 -2.53 4.83 -7.75
CA LEU A 154 -1.79 6.11 -7.73
C LEU A 154 -0.28 5.90 -7.58
N ARG A 155 0.14 4.95 -6.75
CA ARG A 155 1.55 4.61 -6.55
C ARG A 155 2.24 4.27 -7.87
N TYR A 156 1.56 3.50 -8.70
CA TYR A 156 2.09 3.05 -9.98
C TYR A 156 2.12 4.19 -11.01
N LEU A 157 1.05 4.98 -11.10
CA LEU A 157 0.99 6.15 -11.98
C LEU A 157 2.09 7.17 -11.66
N GLN A 158 2.40 7.37 -10.38
CA GLN A 158 3.45 8.27 -9.92
C GLN A 158 4.88 7.75 -10.11
N ASN A 159 5.06 6.54 -10.64
CA ASN A 159 6.35 6.08 -11.15
C ASN A 159 6.59 6.51 -12.60
N CYS A 160 5.57 6.97 -13.32
CA CYS A 160 5.75 7.51 -14.66
C CYS A 160 6.13 8.99 -14.57
N GLU A 161 6.99 9.49 -15.46
CA GLU A 161 7.15 10.93 -15.69
C GLU A 161 5.96 11.44 -16.52
N SER A 162 4.79 11.40 -15.91
CA SER A 162 3.50 11.83 -16.46
C SER A 162 2.85 12.78 -15.45
N VAL A 163 1.89 13.60 -15.90
CA VAL A 163 1.12 14.49 -15.00
C VAL A 163 -0.05 13.71 -14.39
N PRO A 164 -0.07 13.47 -13.08
CA PRO A 164 -1.22 12.88 -12.42
C PRO A 164 -2.34 13.91 -12.34
N VAL A 165 -3.53 13.56 -12.84
CA VAL A 165 -4.77 14.32 -12.66
C VAL A 165 -5.60 13.62 -11.61
N ILE A 166 -5.78 14.27 -10.46
CA ILE A 166 -6.35 13.66 -9.25
C ILE A 166 -7.53 14.50 -8.79
N HIS A 167 -8.69 13.87 -8.63
CA HIS A 167 -9.84 14.53 -8.03
C HIS A 167 -9.61 14.84 -6.55
N ASP A 168 -10.48 15.67 -5.97
CA ASP A 168 -10.46 15.91 -4.53
C ASP A 168 -10.73 14.60 -3.76
N LEU A 169 -9.72 14.15 -3.01
CA LEU A 169 -9.67 12.85 -2.33
C LEU A 169 -10.41 12.91 -0.98
N ASP A 170 -11.15 11.84 -0.68
CA ASP A 170 -11.77 11.62 0.63
C ASP A 170 -10.95 10.67 1.50
N TRP A 171 -10.11 9.85 0.89
CA TRP A 171 -9.26 8.87 1.55
C TRP A 171 -7.81 9.32 1.63
N VAL A 172 -7.15 8.97 2.73
CA VAL A 172 -5.75 9.32 3.01
C VAL A 172 -4.90 8.06 3.09
N ALA A 173 -3.95 7.92 2.17
CA ALA A 173 -2.88 6.93 2.25
C ALA A 173 -1.60 7.54 2.84
N HIS A 174 -0.67 6.69 3.31
CA HIS A 174 0.51 7.07 4.09
C HIS A 174 1.43 8.14 3.44
N TYR A 175 1.45 8.24 2.11
CA TYR A 175 2.27 9.23 1.37
C TYR A 175 1.47 10.40 0.79
N TYR A 176 0.13 10.39 0.89
CA TYR A 176 -0.71 11.48 0.35
C TYR A 176 -0.41 12.86 0.94
N PRO A 177 0.08 13.02 2.19
CA PRO A 177 0.54 14.34 2.68
C PRO A 177 1.65 15.00 1.83
N LEU A 178 2.30 14.26 0.92
CA LEU A 178 3.30 14.79 0.00
C LEU A 178 2.69 15.32 -1.31
N LEU A 179 1.38 15.14 -1.55
CA LEU A 179 0.69 15.70 -2.71
C LEU A 179 0.65 17.23 -2.58
N GLN A 180 1.13 17.92 -3.62
CA GLN A 180 1.17 19.37 -3.70
C GLN A 180 0.43 19.82 -4.97
N ALA A 181 -0.71 20.50 -4.77
CA ALA A 181 -1.63 20.87 -5.86
C ALA A 181 -1.21 22.15 -6.58
N ASP A 182 -0.36 22.95 -5.95
CA ASP A 182 0.01 24.29 -6.38
C ASP A 182 1.43 24.66 -5.92
N GLY A 183 1.89 25.84 -6.33
CA GLY A 183 3.22 26.35 -5.98
C GLY A 183 4.38 25.74 -6.77
N PRO A 184 5.63 26.10 -6.43
CA PRO A 184 6.82 25.70 -7.19
C PRO A 184 7.05 24.18 -7.18
N TYR A 185 6.57 23.50 -6.14
CA TYR A 185 6.69 22.05 -5.93
C TYR A 185 5.44 21.27 -6.31
N GLN A 186 4.49 21.89 -7.04
CA GLN A 186 3.31 21.22 -7.55
C GLN A 186 3.69 19.92 -8.28
N ASN A 187 3.10 18.81 -7.84
CA ASN A 187 3.43 17.47 -8.30
C ASN A 187 2.22 16.68 -8.83
N TYR A 188 1.05 17.32 -8.87
CA TYR A 188 -0.14 16.81 -9.54
C TYR A 188 -1.07 17.96 -9.91
N VAL A 189 -2.07 17.68 -10.74
CA VAL A 189 -3.16 18.60 -11.06
C VAL A 189 -4.40 18.15 -10.31
N LYS A 190 -4.87 19.01 -9.40
CA LYS A 190 -6.13 18.79 -8.66
C LYS A 190 -7.33 19.19 -9.54
N VAL A 191 -8.32 18.31 -9.60
CA VAL A 191 -9.66 18.58 -10.16
C VAL A 191 -10.72 18.42 -9.07
N ASN A 192 -11.91 18.95 -9.31
CA ASN A 192 -13.06 18.77 -8.43
C ASN A 192 -13.38 17.29 -8.25
N ARG A 193 -14.00 16.96 -7.11
CA ARG A 193 -14.40 15.58 -6.80
C ARG A 193 -15.26 14.96 -7.89
N ASP A 194 -16.13 15.75 -8.51
CA ASP A 194 -17.04 15.31 -9.56
C ASP A 194 -16.48 15.52 -10.99
N PHE A 195 -15.22 15.90 -11.14
CA PHE A 195 -14.58 16.19 -12.43
C PHE A 195 -15.24 17.33 -13.24
N SER A 196 -16.07 18.17 -12.61
CA SER A 196 -16.77 19.27 -13.29
C SER A 196 -15.84 20.30 -13.95
N ASP A 197 -14.61 20.47 -13.44
CA ASP A 197 -13.59 21.37 -13.97
C ASP A 197 -12.54 20.65 -14.84
N LEU A 198 -12.71 19.35 -15.11
CA LEU A 198 -11.70 18.54 -15.81
C LEU A 198 -11.36 19.08 -17.20
N ASN A 199 -12.38 19.45 -18.00
CA ASN A 199 -12.16 19.94 -19.36
C ASN A 199 -11.36 21.26 -19.36
N GLU A 200 -11.71 22.19 -18.47
CA GLU A 200 -10.98 23.46 -18.32
C GLU A 200 -9.51 23.21 -17.93
N LYS A 201 -9.27 22.31 -16.95
CA LYS A 201 -7.90 21.94 -16.55
C LYS A 201 -7.12 21.33 -17.70
N MET A 202 -7.71 20.41 -18.47
CA MET A 202 -7.03 19.78 -19.60
C MET A 202 -6.71 20.77 -20.71
N GLU A 203 -7.63 21.69 -21.06
CA GLU A 203 -7.38 22.75 -22.03
C GLU A 203 -6.23 23.66 -21.59
N HIS A 204 -6.19 24.04 -20.30
CA HIS A 204 -5.06 24.80 -19.73
C HIS A 204 -3.75 24.04 -19.84
N LEU A 205 -3.71 22.76 -19.46
CA LEU A 205 -2.49 21.96 -19.52
C LEU A 205 -1.95 21.85 -20.96
N ILE A 206 -2.83 21.57 -21.93
CA ILE A 206 -2.46 21.48 -23.35
C ILE A 206 -1.88 22.80 -23.87
N ALA A 207 -2.42 23.94 -23.41
CA ALA A 207 -1.92 25.27 -23.77
C ALA A 207 -0.58 25.65 -23.08
N ASN A 208 -0.17 24.94 -22.02
CA ASN A 208 0.97 25.30 -21.17
C ASN A 208 2.01 24.18 -21.04
N PRO A 209 2.69 23.78 -22.15
CA PRO A 209 3.58 22.61 -22.16
C PRO A 209 4.77 22.69 -21.20
N ASN A 210 5.27 23.90 -20.92
CA ASN A 210 6.36 24.09 -19.95
C ASN A 210 5.93 23.80 -18.52
N GLU A 211 4.70 24.19 -18.16
CA GLU A 211 4.12 23.91 -16.85
C GLU A 211 3.89 22.41 -16.69
N VAL A 212 3.31 21.76 -17.70
CA VAL A 212 3.05 20.32 -17.73
C VAL A 212 4.34 19.52 -17.53
N LYS A 213 5.39 19.84 -18.29
CA LYS A 213 6.70 19.18 -18.17
C LYS A 213 7.28 19.34 -16.76
N ARG A 214 7.15 20.52 -16.15
CA ARG A 214 7.60 20.76 -14.77
C ARG A 214 6.83 19.90 -13.78
N ILE A 215 5.50 19.84 -13.87
CA ILE A 215 4.67 19.05 -12.95
C ILE A 215 4.99 17.55 -13.07
N ALA A 216 5.11 17.03 -14.30
CA ALA A 216 5.47 15.63 -14.54
C ALA A 216 6.84 15.28 -13.92
N ALA A 217 7.85 16.12 -14.17
CA ALA A 217 9.18 15.95 -13.59
C ALA A 217 9.17 16.04 -12.06
N GLN A 218 8.40 16.98 -11.49
CA GLN A 218 8.27 17.13 -10.03
C GLN A 218 7.55 15.93 -9.40
N SER A 219 6.52 15.39 -10.06
CA SER A 219 5.84 14.16 -9.66
C SER A 219 6.82 12.99 -9.57
N ALA A 220 7.54 12.72 -10.65
CA ALA A 220 8.51 11.64 -10.70
C ALA A 220 9.64 11.84 -9.67
N GLN A 221 10.22 13.04 -9.59
CA GLN A 221 11.26 13.35 -8.61
C GLN A 221 10.78 13.11 -7.16
N THR A 222 9.56 13.52 -6.84
CA THR A 222 9.00 13.39 -5.49
C THR A 222 8.68 11.94 -5.18
N PHE A 223 7.96 11.26 -6.06
CA PHE A 223 7.39 9.96 -5.77
C PHE A 223 8.29 8.83 -6.27
N ARG A 224 8.53 8.71 -7.59
CA ARG A 224 9.39 7.68 -8.18
C ARG A 224 10.79 7.66 -7.56
N ASP A 225 11.43 8.82 -7.49
CA ASP A 225 12.87 8.91 -7.23
C ASP A 225 13.21 9.08 -5.75
N ARG A 226 12.24 9.47 -4.92
CA ARG A 226 12.47 9.74 -3.49
C ARG A 226 11.56 8.94 -2.57
N TYR A 227 10.26 9.21 -2.55
CA TYR A 227 9.39 8.74 -1.46
C TYR A 227 8.73 7.38 -1.68
N LEU A 228 8.62 6.90 -2.92
CA LEU A 228 8.06 5.58 -3.24
C LEU A 228 9.15 4.54 -3.60
N THR A 229 10.41 4.80 -3.29
CA THR A 229 11.46 3.79 -3.47
C THR A 229 11.32 2.65 -2.44
N PRO A 230 11.76 1.41 -2.73
CA PRO A 230 11.78 0.33 -1.73
C PRO A 230 12.56 0.70 -0.46
N ALA A 231 13.61 1.52 -0.59
CA ALA A 231 14.39 2.03 0.54
C ALA A 231 13.59 3.05 1.38
N ALA A 232 12.86 3.97 0.73
CA ALA A 232 11.99 4.91 1.41
C ALA A 232 10.83 4.22 2.13
N GLU A 233 10.25 3.18 1.53
CA GLU A 233 9.23 2.35 2.20
C GLU A 233 9.78 1.68 3.47
N ALA A 234 10.97 1.05 3.37
CA ALA A 234 11.62 0.46 4.54
C ALA A 234 11.96 1.51 5.62
N CYS A 235 12.37 2.71 5.21
CA CYS A 235 12.58 3.84 6.11
C CYS A 235 11.29 4.27 6.82
N TYR A 236 10.19 4.39 6.07
CA TYR A 236 8.88 4.73 6.63
C TYR A 236 8.45 3.71 7.68
N TRP A 237 8.50 2.41 7.36
CA TRP A 237 8.17 1.34 8.31
C TRP A 237 8.95 1.47 9.63
N ARG A 238 10.26 1.64 9.56
CA ARG A 238 11.12 1.76 10.75
C ARG A 238 10.80 3.01 11.57
N ARG A 239 10.60 4.16 10.91
CA ARG A 239 10.21 5.41 11.59
C ARG A 239 8.82 5.30 12.22
N MET A 240 7.90 4.64 11.53
CA MET A 240 6.55 4.36 12.02
C MET A 240 6.59 3.47 13.27
N PHE A 241 7.40 2.40 13.28
CA PHE A 241 7.57 1.55 14.47
C PHE A 241 8.11 2.34 15.65
N ALA A 242 9.13 3.18 15.43
CA ALA A 242 9.66 4.03 16.49
C ALA A 242 8.62 5.02 17.03
N LYS A 243 7.80 5.63 16.15
CA LYS A 243 6.74 6.55 16.56
C LYS A 243 5.60 5.86 17.28
N TYR A 244 5.13 4.73 16.78
CA TYR A 244 4.10 3.95 17.46
C TYR A 244 4.58 3.43 18.82
N ALA A 245 5.84 2.96 18.91
CA ALA A 245 6.43 2.55 20.18
C ALA A 245 6.50 3.68 21.22
N SER A 246 6.60 4.94 20.78
CA SER A 246 6.64 6.10 21.68
C SER A 246 5.27 6.50 22.24
N VAL A 247 4.17 5.96 21.68
CA VAL A 247 2.79 6.30 22.08
C VAL A 247 1.98 5.08 22.52
N GLN A 248 2.51 3.85 22.44
CA GLN A 248 1.87 2.68 23.03
C GLN A 248 1.98 2.73 24.56
N ASP A 249 0.87 2.49 25.26
CA ASP A 249 0.79 2.61 26.73
C ASP A 249 1.32 1.38 27.50
N PHE A 250 1.95 0.43 26.80
CA PHE A 250 2.47 -0.80 27.39
C PHE A 250 3.75 -1.27 26.71
N GLN A 251 4.50 -2.13 27.40
CA GLN A 251 5.66 -2.82 26.83
C GLN A 251 5.23 -4.19 26.31
N PRO A 252 5.34 -4.45 24.99
CA PRO A 252 5.04 -5.77 24.45
C PRO A 252 6.01 -6.82 24.99
N TYR A 253 5.46 -7.97 25.36
CA TYR A 253 6.22 -9.11 25.84
C TYR A 253 5.87 -10.37 25.02
N LEU A 254 6.87 -11.22 24.79
CA LEU A 254 6.76 -12.36 23.88
C LEU A 254 6.22 -13.64 24.55
N TYR A 255 6.35 -13.75 25.87
CA TYR A 255 6.01 -14.95 26.61
C TYR A 255 5.06 -14.63 27.75
N ASP A 256 3.94 -15.34 27.84
CA ASP A 256 3.19 -15.46 29.09
C ASP A 256 3.99 -16.36 30.04
N GLU A 257 4.13 -15.92 31.28
CA GLU A 257 4.90 -16.63 32.31
C GLU A 257 3.92 -17.19 33.35
N GLU A 258 3.95 -18.51 33.52
CA GLU A 258 3.18 -19.20 34.56
C GLU A 258 4.03 -19.29 35.82
N LEU A 259 3.52 -18.72 36.91
CA LEU A 259 4.21 -18.68 38.20
C LEU A 259 3.82 -19.88 39.07
N GLY A 260 4.82 -20.49 39.69
CA GLY A 260 4.67 -21.55 40.67
C GLY A 260 4.19 -21.02 42.02
N PRO A 261 3.89 -21.91 42.99
CA PRO A 261 3.43 -21.54 44.32
C PRO A 261 4.39 -20.64 45.11
N ASP A 262 5.67 -20.65 44.77
CA ASP A 262 6.75 -19.84 45.35
C ASP A 262 7.10 -18.60 44.51
N GLY A 263 6.38 -18.33 43.43
CA GLY A 263 6.58 -17.20 42.54
C GLY A 263 7.67 -17.41 41.49
N GLU A 264 8.22 -18.63 41.36
CA GLU A 264 9.17 -18.95 40.29
C GLU A 264 8.47 -19.14 38.94
N VAL A 265 9.14 -18.79 37.84
CA VAL A 265 8.59 -19.04 36.50
C VAL A 265 8.71 -20.52 36.18
N VAL A 266 7.59 -21.25 36.22
CA VAL A 266 7.55 -22.70 35.99
C VAL A 266 7.39 -23.00 34.50
N HIS A 267 6.59 -22.20 33.79
CA HIS A 267 6.40 -22.32 32.35
C HIS A 267 6.45 -20.96 31.63
N ARG A 268 6.98 -20.97 30.41
CA ARG A 268 6.96 -19.82 29.49
C ARG A 268 6.26 -20.21 28.21
N LEU A 269 5.09 -19.62 27.96
CA LEU A 269 4.28 -19.88 26.77
C LEU A 269 4.43 -18.71 25.81
N ARG A 270 4.87 -18.98 24.58
CA ARG A 270 5.01 -17.92 23.56
C ARG A 270 3.63 -17.38 23.16
N ARG A 271 3.48 -16.06 23.12
CA ARG A 271 2.33 -15.37 22.54
C ARG A 271 2.39 -15.42 21.02
N GLY A 272 1.36 -16.01 20.40
CA GLY A 272 1.22 -16.13 18.95
C GLY A 272 2.28 -17.03 18.28
N GLN A 273 2.41 -16.90 16.96
CA GLN A 273 3.37 -17.67 16.14
C GLN A 273 4.40 -16.74 15.47
N THR A 274 5.53 -17.30 15.00
CA THR A 274 6.49 -16.55 14.19
C THR A 274 5.85 -16.09 12.88
N PHE A 275 6.35 -14.97 12.32
CA PHE A 275 5.93 -14.53 11.00
C PHE A 275 6.29 -15.56 9.92
N GLU A 276 7.43 -16.23 10.05
CA GLU A 276 7.89 -17.27 9.12
C GLU A 276 6.94 -18.47 9.13
N ARG A 277 6.45 -18.91 10.30
CA ARG A 277 5.45 -19.99 10.41
C ARG A 277 4.11 -19.54 9.87
N PHE A 278 3.69 -18.30 10.16
CA PHE A 278 2.48 -17.72 9.60
C PHE A 278 2.54 -17.67 8.07
N ALA A 279 3.65 -17.18 7.51
CA ALA A 279 3.83 -17.04 6.06
C ALA A 279 3.98 -18.39 5.35
N PHE A 280 4.53 -19.40 6.03
CA PHE A 280 4.65 -20.75 5.48
C PHE A 280 3.30 -21.47 5.40
N ARG A 281 2.38 -21.24 6.34
CA ARG A 281 1.04 -21.82 6.29
C ARG A 281 0.25 -21.18 5.15
N GLY A 282 0.22 -21.85 4.00
CA GLY A 282 -0.75 -21.56 2.94
C GLY A 282 -2.19 -21.73 3.43
N LYS A 283 -3.17 -21.34 2.61
CA LYS A 283 -4.61 -21.40 2.91
C LYS A 283 -5.06 -22.80 3.42
N ASP A 284 -4.34 -23.84 3.01
CA ASP A 284 -4.58 -25.26 3.33
C ASP A 284 -3.42 -25.93 4.09
N GLY A 285 -2.57 -25.14 4.75
CA GLY A 285 -1.34 -25.61 5.39
C GLY A 285 -1.56 -26.56 6.56
N SER A 286 -1.68 -27.86 6.28
CA SER A 286 -1.71 -28.93 7.29
C SER A 286 -0.39 -28.97 8.08
N GLU A 287 -0.50 -29.08 9.40
CA GLU A 287 0.59 -29.59 10.22
C GLU A 287 0.45 -31.12 10.18
N HIS A 288 1.42 -31.82 9.60
CA HIS A 288 1.49 -33.30 9.53
C HIS A 288 0.57 -34.04 8.53
N GLY A 289 0.02 -33.40 7.49
CA GLY A 289 -0.73 -34.14 6.46
C GLY A 289 -2.08 -34.71 6.95
N ILE A 290 -2.59 -34.20 8.07
CA ILE A 290 -3.96 -34.44 8.50
C ILE A 290 -4.77 -33.22 8.07
N PHE A 291 -5.76 -33.43 7.22
CA PHE A 291 -6.78 -32.44 6.95
C PHE A 291 -7.51 -32.16 8.27
N GLU A 292 -7.35 -30.96 8.85
CA GLU A 292 -8.40 -30.46 9.72
C GLU A 292 -9.57 -30.15 8.78
N GLU A 293 -10.62 -30.96 8.85
CA GLU A 293 -11.87 -30.63 8.14
C GLU A 293 -12.27 -29.20 8.55
N PRO A 294 -12.76 -28.38 7.61
CA PRO A 294 -13.26 -27.06 7.94
C PRO A 294 -14.30 -27.24 9.04
N LYS A 295 -14.06 -26.62 10.20
CA LYS A 295 -15.06 -26.53 11.25
C LYS A 295 -16.24 -25.79 10.65
N ASN A 296 -17.23 -26.54 10.15
CA ASN A 296 -18.50 -26.01 9.73
C ASN A 296 -19.05 -25.20 10.89
N GLU A 297 -19.13 -23.88 10.69
CA GLU A 297 -19.82 -22.99 11.60
C GLU A 297 -21.29 -23.43 11.73
N CYS A 298 -21.75 -23.43 12.98
CA CYS A 298 -23.15 -23.34 13.37
C CYS A 298 -24.10 -24.46 12.90
N LYS A 299 -24.08 -25.59 13.62
CA LYS A 299 -25.32 -26.33 13.87
C LYS A 299 -25.75 -26.12 15.33
N ASN A 300 -26.94 -25.53 15.47
CA ASN A 300 -27.70 -25.47 16.72
C ASN A 300 -27.94 -26.89 17.25
N GLU A 301 -27.18 -27.29 18.27
CA GLU A 301 -27.60 -28.36 19.17
C GLU A 301 -27.42 -27.91 20.61
N SER A 302 -28.57 -27.73 21.26
CA SER A 302 -28.73 -27.51 22.68
C SER A 302 -28.09 -28.64 23.48
N SER A 303 -26.94 -28.37 24.08
CA SER A 303 -26.41 -29.20 25.18
C SER A 303 -26.11 -28.31 26.38
N VAL A 304 -26.61 -28.75 27.53
CA VAL A 304 -26.60 -28.05 28.81
C VAL A 304 -25.15 -27.86 29.27
N ALA A 305 -24.70 -26.61 29.34
CA ALA A 305 -23.37 -26.27 29.85
C ALA A 305 -23.28 -26.55 31.36
N SER A 306 -22.24 -27.28 31.77
CA SER A 306 -21.81 -27.35 33.17
C SER A 306 -21.31 -25.97 33.64
N PRO A 307 -21.51 -25.59 34.91
CA PRO A 307 -21.21 -24.23 35.36
C PRO A 307 -19.70 -23.96 35.37
N THR A 308 -19.31 -22.91 34.65
CA THR A 308 -17.98 -22.30 34.66
C THR A 308 -17.69 -21.68 36.04
N PRO A 309 -16.47 -21.77 36.60
CA PRO A 309 -16.15 -21.07 37.83
C PRO A 309 -16.14 -19.56 37.59
N VAL A 310 -16.86 -18.84 38.45
CA VAL A 310 -16.94 -17.38 38.47
C VAL A 310 -15.59 -16.81 38.88
N MET A 311 -14.91 -16.09 37.99
CA MET A 311 -13.82 -15.21 38.37
C MET A 311 -14.37 -13.88 38.89
N THR A 312 -13.95 -13.52 40.10
CA THR A 312 -14.26 -12.24 40.74
C THR A 312 -13.66 -11.06 39.94
N PRO A 313 -14.39 -9.94 39.80
CA PRO A 313 -13.91 -8.78 39.05
C PRO A 313 -12.84 -8.03 39.84
N VAL A 314 -11.68 -7.82 39.21
CA VAL A 314 -10.68 -6.86 39.69
C VAL A 314 -11.12 -5.45 39.25
N THR A 315 -11.12 -4.51 40.19
CA THR A 315 -11.56 -3.13 40.01
C THR A 315 -10.76 -2.42 38.91
N PRO A 316 -11.40 -1.73 37.94
CA PRO A 316 -10.68 -0.98 36.93
C PRO A 316 -10.12 0.32 37.51
N ILE A 317 -8.82 0.54 37.34
CA ILE A 317 -8.19 1.84 37.54
C ILE A 317 -8.47 2.66 36.29
N THR A 318 -9.22 3.75 36.41
CA THR A 318 -9.52 4.67 35.32
C THR A 318 -8.30 5.55 35.03
N PRO A 319 -7.72 5.56 33.81
CA PRO A 319 -6.77 6.58 33.43
C PRO A 319 -7.53 7.83 32.98
N VAL A 320 -7.16 8.98 33.54
CA VAL A 320 -7.63 10.28 33.07
C VAL A 320 -6.88 10.61 31.77
N ALA A 321 -7.59 10.74 30.66
CA ALA A 321 -7.02 11.18 29.39
C ALA A 321 -6.55 12.64 29.51
N THR A 322 -5.27 12.89 29.24
CA THR A 322 -4.75 14.25 29.08
C THR A 322 -4.71 14.57 27.58
N PRO A 323 -5.27 15.70 27.11
CA PRO A 323 -5.21 16.06 25.70
C PRO A 323 -3.75 16.28 25.26
N VAL A 324 -3.33 15.61 24.19
CA VAL A 324 -2.03 15.85 23.56
C VAL A 324 -2.21 16.96 22.54
N GLU A 325 -1.55 18.09 22.79
CA GLU A 325 -1.46 19.21 21.85
C GLU A 325 -0.50 18.84 20.71
N LEU A 326 -0.97 18.92 19.46
CA LEU A 326 -0.18 18.63 18.27
C LEU A 326 0.83 19.76 18.05
N ILE A 327 2.11 19.50 18.34
CA ILE A 327 3.19 20.42 18.01
C ILE A 327 3.48 20.31 16.52
N GLU A 328 3.18 21.37 15.77
CA GLU A 328 3.64 21.54 14.39
C GLU A 328 5.16 21.73 14.37
N THR A 329 5.91 20.69 13.98
CA THR A 329 7.33 20.85 13.68
C THR A 329 7.51 21.36 12.24
N PRO A 330 8.27 22.46 12.02
CA PRO A 330 8.56 22.93 10.67
C PRO A 330 9.33 21.89 9.87
N ILE A 331 8.97 21.74 8.60
CA ILE A 331 9.69 20.92 7.62
C ILE A 331 11.09 21.55 7.45
N GLU A 332 12.13 20.87 7.94
CA GLU A 332 13.52 21.26 7.66
C GLU A 332 13.78 21.20 6.16
N THR A 333 14.43 22.27 5.67
CA THR A 333 14.86 22.51 4.29
C THR A 333 15.66 21.33 3.70
N PRO A 334 15.63 21.14 2.37
CA PRO A 334 16.38 20.06 1.70
C PRO A 334 17.89 20.19 1.97
N LEU A 335 18.52 19.08 2.32
CA LEU A 335 19.98 18.95 2.37
C LEU A 335 20.53 19.08 0.94
N ASP A 336 20.98 20.28 0.56
CA ASP A 336 21.83 20.49 -0.61
C ASP A 336 23.23 19.96 -0.31
N GLY A 337 23.49 18.72 -0.72
CA GLY A 337 24.81 18.11 -0.71
C GLY A 337 24.92 17.05 -1.79
N PRO A 338 26.05 16.94 -2.51
CA PRO A 338 26.21 15.96 -3.57
C PRO A 338 26.14 14.54 -2.99
N VAL A 339 25.31 13.70 -3.61
CA VAL A 339 25.23 12.27 -3.34
C VAL A 339 26.59 11.64 -3.68
N PRO A 340 27.28 10.97 -2.74
CA PRO A 340 28.54 10.30 -3.07
C PRO A 340 28.28 9.10 -3.98
N THR A 341 28.94 9.10 -5.14
CA THR A 341 28.97 7.95 -6.05
C THR A 341 29.66 6.77 -5.39
N PRO A 342 29.13 5.54 -5.45
CA PRO A 342 29.83 4.37 -4.94
C PRO A 342 31.12 4.13 -5.73
N ALA A 343 32.25 4.06 -5.03
CA ALA A 343 33.51 3.61 -5.61
C ALA A 343 33.42 2.11 -5.89
N VAL A 344 33.48 1.72 -7.17
CA VAL A 344 33.63 0.33 -7.59
C VAL A 344 35.12 -0.01 -7.54
N SER A 345 35.51 -0.94 -6.67
CA SER A 345 36.85 -1.51 -6.65
C SER A 345 36.97 -2.64 -7.67
N ASP A 346 38.00 -2.58 -8.51
CA ASP A 346 38.31 -3.45 -9.67
C ASP A 346 38.71 -4.91 -9.33
N GLU A 347 38.19 -5.53 -8.28
CA GLU A 347 38.62 -6.89 -7.84
C GLU A 347 37.60 -8.02 -8.00
N VAL A 348 36.57 -7.86 -8.84
CA VAL A 348 35.72 -9.01 -9.23
C VAL A 348 35.55 -9.05 -10.75
N ARG A 349 36.65 -9.31 -11.45
CA ARG A 349 36.62 -9.63 -12.88
C ARG A 349 37.48 -10.84 -13.22
N THR A 350 37.22 -11.99 -12.59
CA THR A 350 37.68 -13.31 -13.07
C THR A 350 36.88 -14.44 -12.40
N ALA A 351 35.88 -14.97 -13.11
CA ALA A 351 35.28 -16.31 -13.02
C ALA A 351 34.04 -16.29 -13.93
N GLU A 352 34.21 -16.19 -15.25
CA GLU A 352 34.19 -17.35 -16.16
C GLU A 352 33.04 -18.34 -15.92
N ASN A 353 32.07 -18.27 -16.84
CA ASN A 353 31.62 -19.37 -17.69
C ASN A 353 31.33 -20.71 -16.98
N ALA A 354 30.06 -20.91 -16.66
CA ALA A 354 29.45 -22.24 -16.65
C ALA A 354 28.03 -22.14 -17.21
N GLU A 355 27.89 -22.50 -18.49
CA GLU A 355 26.62 -22.85 -19.12
C GLU A 355 25.95 -23.97 -18.31
N THR A 356 24.68 -23.80 -17.96
CA THR A 356 23.81 -24.91 -17.59
C THR A 356 22.48 -24.74 -18.30
N GLN A 357 22.22 -25.65 -19.25
CA GLN A 357 20.98 -25.74 -20.02
C GLN A 357 19.80 -26.07 -19.09
N ALA A 358 18.75 -25.24 -19.14
CA ALA A 358 17.44 -25.56 -18.56
C ALA A 358 16.57 -26.31 -19.60
N PRO A 359 15.82 -27.36 -19.21
CA PRO A 359 14.90 -28.03 -20.12
C PRO A 359 13.60 -27.22 -20.29
N ALA A 360 13.04 -27.32 -21.49
CA ALA A 360 11.82 -26.65 -21.94
C ALA A 360 10.58 -27.06 -21.12
N ALA A 361 9.81 -26.07 -20.66
CA ALA A 361 8.49 -26.28 -20.08
C ALA A 361 7.40 -26.13 -21.16
N SER A 362 6.62 -27.20 -21.35
CA SER A 362 5.45 -27.26 -22.23
C SER A 362 4.26 -26.52 -21.64
N SER A 363 3.53 -25.80 -22.49
CA SER A 363 2.25 -25.14 -22.20
C SER A 363 1.08 -26.14 -22.10
N ALA A 364 0.24 -25.96 -21.07
CA ALA A 364 -1.15 -26.43 -21.05
C ALA A 364 -1.99 -25.46 -20.19
N PRO A 365 -3.27 -25.20 -20.55
CA PRO A 365 -4.08 -24.16 -19.93
C PRO A 365 -4.80 -24.67 -18.68
N LEU A 366 -4.84 -23.86 -17.62
CA LEU A 366 -5.71 -24.10 -16.46
C LEU A 366 -6.92 -23.18 -16.57
N GLU A 367 -8.01 -23.74 -17.10
CA GLU A 367 -9.36 -23.29 -16.79
C GLU A 367 -9.69 -23.67 -15.34
N GLY A 368 -10.17 -22.72 -14.56
CA GLY A 368 -10.64 -22.97 -13.19
C GLY A 368 -11.14 -21.70 -12.54
N ASN A 369 -12.46 -21.58 -12.43
CA ASN A 369 -13.20 -20.58 -11.65
C ASN A 369 -12.49 -20.21 -10.34
N GLN A 370 -12.15 -18.92 -10.18
CA GLN A 370 -11.88 -18.34 -8.87
C GLN A 370 -13.06 -17.45 -8.50
N ASP A 371 -13.76 -17.87 -7.45
CA ASP A 371 -14.81 -17.12 -6.80
C ASP A 371 -14.27 -15.77 -6.28
N ASP A 372 -15.06 -14.74 -6.56
CA ASP A 372 -14.86 -13.35 -6.23
C ASP A 372 -14.65 -13.12 -4.73
N PHE A 373 -13.43 -12.76 -4.37
CA PHE A 373 -13.10 -12.12 -3.11
C PHE A 373 -12.03 -11.07 -3.43
N TRP A 374 -12.14 -9.88 -2.83
CA TRP A 374 -11.30 -8.67 -3.02
C TRP A 374 -11.79 -7.63 -4.04
N GLY A 375 -12.84 -6.89 -3.67
CA GLY A 375 -12.84 -5.42 -3.70
C GLY A 375 -12.53 -4.70 -5.02
N GLN A 376 -12.89 -5.29 -6.18
CA GLN A 376 -13.01 -4.59 -7.46
C GLN A 376 -14.06 -3.51 -7.43
#